data_AF-A0A9E6RVM2-F1
#
_entry.id   AF-A0A9E6RVM2-F1
#
_cell.length_a   1.000
_cell.length_b   1.000
_cell.length_c   1.000
_cell.angle_alpha   90.00
_cell.angle_beta   90.00
_cell.angle_gamma   90.00
#
_symmetry.space_group_name_H-M   'P 1'
#
loop_
_entity.id
_entity.type
_entity.pdbx_description
1 polymer ?
#
loop_
_entity_poly.entity_id
_entity_poly.type
_entity_poly.pdbx_seq_one_letter_code
_entity_poly.pdbx_strand_id
1 'polypeptide(L)'
;MEIKQLKQTIIKPLFIVISGIAIFQTIGCTKLNSQHHQNQVNAQTPPKPAHQEIVQVGEIRPLPGSLDKIPVFNSNSPEWIKNEGILLSTFTPNNKKVPAAHLNFPIQGRFDLFAHHYTHTPKDLQTLYLGVILHNPSKKPITINVLQCASYLMTEAPFVTLKPYIENNDGQAFSGPGARAVADVLRGVRQKEFPARIVIPAGGSRMLLNHPIPVRNLEKPVNGRSSFFRLNSNGKIYAASLAMFAKKNTDGSDRAPTLTEWQDLLNNGNFAGPRDKT
;
A
#
# COMPACT_ATOMS: atom_id res chain seq x y z
N MET A 1 -6.72 -59.34 -3.46
CA MET A 1 -6.09 -58.64 -4.60
C MET A 1 -5.21 -57.55 -4.02
N GLU A 2 -3.93 -57.86 -3.80
CA GLU A 2 -2.94 -56.98 -3.18
C GLU A 2 -2.54 -55.85 -4.15
N ILE A 3 -2.51 -54.62 -3.66
CA ILE A 3 -1.93 -53.48 -4.38
C ILE A 3 -0.54 -53.23 -3.79
N LYS A 4 0.49 -53.56 -4.59
CA LYS A 4 1.90 -53.33 -4.26
C LYS A 4 2.22 -51.83 -4.20
N GLN A 5 2.82 -51.40 -3.09
CA GLN A 5 3.46 -50.09 -2.94
C GLN A 5 4.71 -49.97 -3.82
N LEU A 6 4.78 -48.90 -4.62
CA LEU A 6 5.96 -48.53 -5.40
C LEU A 6 6.92 -47.71 -4.52
N LYS A 7 8.14 -48.22 -4.30
CA LYS A 7 9.23 -47.49 -3.63
C LYS A 7 9.80 -46.42 -4.58
N GLN A 8 9.73 -45.14 -4.19
CA GLN A 8 10.46 -44.05 -4.83
C GLN A 8 11.87 -43.95 -4.23
N THR A 9 12.88 -44.09 -5.08
CA THR A 9 14.29 -43.97 -4.72
C THR A 9 14.76 -42.53 -4.94
N ILE A 10 15.27 -41.90 -3.88
CA ILE A 10 15.80 -40.53 -3.87
C ILE A 10 17.23 -40.54 -4.44
N ILE A 11 17.47 -39.77 -5.50
CA ILE A 11 18.82 -39.54 -6.08
C ILE A 11 19.41 -38.28 -5.43
N LYS A 12 20.57 -38.40 -4.78
CA LYS A 12 21.35 -37.27 -4.24
C LYS A 12 22.27 -36.67 -5.31
N PRO A 13 22.50 -35.35 -5.35
CA PRO A 13 23.47 -34.76 -6.26
C PRO A 13 24.90 -34.91 -5.70
N LEU A 14 25.81 -35.33 -6.58
CA LEU A 14 27.25 -35.46 -6.33
C LEU A 14 27.95 -34.15 -6.73
N PHE A 15 28.53 -33.44 -5.75
CA PHE A 15 29.42 -32.31 -5.97
C PHE A 15 30.84 -32.82 -6.22
N ILE A 16 31.42 -32.51 -7.38
CA ILE A 16 32.83 -32.73 -7.68
C ILE A 16 33.53 -31.38 -7.64
N VAL A 17 34.40 -31.20 -6.65
CA VAL A 17 35.37 -30.08 -6.57
C VAL A 17 36.69 -30.61 -7.12
N ILE A 18 37.20 -29.98 -8.19
CA ILE A 18 38.58 -30.20 -8.65
C ILE A 18 39.36 -28.92 -8.40
N SER A 19 40.32 -29.04 -7.49
CA SER A 19 41.31 -28.03 -7.15
C SER A 19 42.44 -28.00 -8.19
N GLY A 20 42.91 -26.79 -8.50
CA GLY A 20 44.31 -26.50 -8.82
C GLY A 20 44.69 -26.50 -10.30
N ILE A 21 45.22 -25.36 -10.76
CA ILE A 21 46.63 -25.17 -11.16
C ILE A 21 46.72 -23.90 -12.03
N ALA A 22 47.46 -22.91 -11.54
CA ALA A 22 47.88 -21.76 -12.32
C ALA A 22 49.12 -22.13 -13.13
N ILE A 23 49.08 -21.94 -14.45
CA ILE A 23 50.27 -21.97 -15.31
C ILE A 23 50.34 -20.63 -16.02
N PHE A 24 51.37 -19.86 -15.68
CA PHE A 24 51.82 -18.73 -16.48
C PHE A 24 52.64 -19.28 -17.64
N GLN A 25 52.26 -18.94 -18.88
CA GLN A 25 53.20 -18.95 -20.00
C GLN A 25 53.15 -17.63 -20.75
N THR A 26 54.24 -16.89 -20.59
CA THR A 26 54.66 -15.82 -21.49
C THR A 26 55.35 -16.45 -22.70
N ILE A 27 54.77 -16.31 -23.90
CA ILE A 27 55.50 -16.44 -25.15
C ILE A 27 55.08 -15.28 -26.05
N GLY A 28 56.07 -14.47 -26.43
CA GLY A 28 55.91 -13.34 -27.33
C GLY A 28 56.02 -13.73 -28.81
N CYS A 29 55.52 -12.80 -29.61
CA CYS A 29 55.75 -12.55 -31.04
C CYS A 29 55.38 -13.63 -32.06
N THR A 30 54.33 -13.34 -32.83
CA THR A 30 54.47 -13.06 -34.27
C THR A 30 53.21 -12.36 -34.78
N LYS A 31 53.36 -11.19 -35.41
CA LYS A 31 52.27 -10.56 -36.16
C LYS A 31 52.03 -11.39 -37.42
N LEU A 32 51.06 -12.30 -37.36
CA LEU A 32 50.43 -12.85 -38.56
C LEU A 32 49.26 -11.95 -38.93
N ASN A 33 49.45 -11.18 -40.01
CA ASN A 33 48.36 -10.54 -40.75
C ASN A 33 47.48 -11.64 -41.36
N SER A 34 46.45 -12.04 -40.61
CA SER A 34 45.28 -12.69 -41.21
C SER A 34 44.18 -11.63 -41.30
N GLN A 35 43.85 -11.24 -42.53
CA GLN A 35 42.63 -10.49 -42.82
C GLN A 35 41.42 -11.41 -42.57
N HIS A 36 41.05 -11.59 -41.31
CA HIS A 36 39.71 -12.01 -40.99
C HIS A 36 38.81 -10.78 -41.05
N HIS A 37 38.05 -10.67 -42.14
CA HIS A 37 36.81 -9.90 -42.15
C HIS A 37 35.89 -10.47 -41.07
N GLN A 38 36.04 -9.99 -39.83
CA GLN A 38 34.98 -10.08 -38.85
C GLN A 38 33.88 -9.15 -39.33
N ASN A 39 32.90 -9.72 -40.04
CA ASN A 39 31.56 -9.15 -40.04
C ASN A 39 31.08 -9.16 -38.59
N GLN A 40 31.36 -8.09 -37.86
CA GLN A 40 30.63 -7.75 -36.64
C GLN A 40 29.18 -7.53 -37.08
N VAL A 41 28.37 -8.59 -36.99
CA VAL A 41 26.92 -8.46 -37.07
C VAL A 41 26.50 -7.73 -35.80
N ASN A 42 26.45 -6.41 -35.92
CA ASN A 42 25.87 -5.55 -34.91
C ASN A 42 24.40 -5.96 -34.80
N ALA A 43 24.04 -6.71 -33.76
CA ALA A 43 22.65 -7.05 -33.46
C ALA A 43 21.96 -5.76 -32.98
N GLN A 44 21.65 -4.90 -33.94
CA GLN A 44 20.80 -3.74 -33.72
C GLN A 44 19.42 -4.31 -33.34
N THR A 45 19.02 -4.05 -32.10
CA THR A 45 17.63 -4.27 -31.70
C THR A 45 16.77 -3.44 -32.66
N PRO A 46 15.78 -4.06 -33.34
CA PRO A 46 14.96 -3.33 -34.29
C PRO A 46 14.33 -2.12 -33.59
N PRO A 47 14.28 -0.94 -34.23
CA PRO A 47 13.72 0.26 -33.64
C PRO A 47 12.30 -0.05 -33.16
N LYS A 48 12.03 0.25 -31.89
CA LYS A 48 10.71 0.11 -31.30
C LYS A 48 9.72 0.86 -32.21
N PRO A 49 8.62 0.23 -32.67
CA PRO A 49 7.64 0.89 -33.52
C PRO A 49 7.22 2.20 -32.89
N ALA A 50 7.16 3.26 -33.68
CA ALA A 50 6.62 4.53 -33.23
C ALA A 50 5.22 4.32 -32.65
N HIS A 51 4.89 5.01 -31.56
CA HIS A 51 3.57 4.95 -30.97
C HIS A 51 2.53 5.36 -32.03
N GLN A 52 1.65 4.44 -32.41
CA GLN A 52 0.53 4.75 -33.29
C GLN A 52 -0.56 5.42 -32.47
N GLU A 53 -0.91 6.65 -32.83
CA GLU A 53 -2.09 7.31 -32.31
C GLU A 53 -3.32 6.75 -33.03
N ILE A 54 -4.19 6.07 -32.28
CA ILE A 54 -5.47 5.58 -32.79
C ILE A 54 -6.55 6.54 -32.31
N VAL A 55 -6.97 7.45 -33.18
CA VAL A 55 -8.09 8.36 -32.89
C VAL A 55 -9.38 7.68 -33.32
N GLN A 56 -10.25 7.34 -32.36
CA GLN A 56 -11.60 6.85 -32.63
C GLN A 56 -12.60 7.99 -32.45
N VAL A 57 -13.36 8.29 -33.50
CA VAL A 57 -14.47 9.24 -33.43
C VAL A 57 -15.60 8.59 -32.64
N GLY A 58 -16.00 9.21 -31.53
CA GLY A 58 -17.08 8.75 -30.67
C GLY A 58 -17.82 9.91 -30.03
N GLU A 59 -19.09 9.68 -29.69
CA GLU A 59 -19.90 10.64 -28.95
C GLU A 59 -19.54 10.59 -27.46
N ILE A 60 -19.08 11.70 -26.89
CA ILE A 60 -18.90 11.82 -25.44
C ILE A 60 -20.24 12.27 -24.85
N ARG A 61 -20.95 11.33 -24.22
CA ARG A 61 -22.18 11.64 -23.49
C ARG A 61 -21.87 11.98 -22.04
N PRO A 62 -22.51 13.01 -21.46
CA PRO A 62 -22.40 13.24 -20.02
C PRO A 62 -23.03 12.06 -19.28
N LEU A 63 -22.43 11.66 -18.16
CA LEU A 63 -23.08 10.73 -17.24
C LEU A 63 -24.32 11.43 -16.65
N PRO A 64 -25.51 10.80 -16.67
CA PRO A 64 -26.68 11.39 -16.04
C PRO A 64 -26.44 11.47 -14.52
N GLY A 65 -26.61 12.66 -13.93
CA GLY A 65 -26.51 12.87 -12.49
C GLY A 65 -25.64 14.06 -12.07
N SER A 66 -25.35 14.14 -10.78
CA SER A 66 -24.45 15.13 -10.19
C SER A 66 -23.44 14.44 -9.27
N LEU A 67 -22.28 15.08 -9.05
CA LEU A 67 -21.34 14.61 -8.05
C LEU A 67 -21.99 14.59 -6.65
N ASP A 68 -21.64 13.58 -5.86
CA ASP A 68 -22.04 13.52 -4.46
C ASP A 68 -21.41 14.70 -3.69
N LYS A 69 -22.11 15.19 -2.66
CA LYS A 69 -21.67 16.28 -1.78
C LYS A 69 -21.02 15.76 -0.51
N ILE A 70 -21.01 14.45 -0.29
CA ILE A 70 -20.34 13.84 0.87
C ILE A 70 -18.83 13.99 0.73
N PRO A 71 -18.14 14.64 1.69
CA PRO A 71 -16.69 14.74 1.67
C PRO A 71 -16.04 13.37 1.75
N VAL A 72 -15.01 13.14 0.94
CA VAL A 72 -14.18 11.93 0.99
C VAL A 72 -12.76 12.30 1.41
N PHE A 73 -12.35 11.84 2.59
CA PHE A 73 -10.94 11.81 2.97
C PHE A 73 -10.26 10.70 2.17
N ASN A 74 -9.58 11.05 1.09
CA ASN A 74 -8.95 10.10 0.17
C ASN A 74 -7.43 10.11 0.31
N SER A 75 -6.87 9.10 0.97
CA SER A 75 -5.44 8.91 1.21
C SER A 75 -4.89 7.82 0.31
N ASN A 76 -4.26 8.21 -0.80
CA ASN A 76 -3.60 7.29 -1.73
C ASN A 76 -2.28 7.85 -2.31
N SER A 77 -1.71 8.89 -1.68
CA SER A 77 -0.43 9.47 -2.11
C SER A 77 0.54 9.57 -0.92
N PRO A 78 1.78 9.05 -1.04
CA PRO A 78 2.18 8.07 -2.05
C PRO A 78 1.44 6.74 -1.86
N GLU A 79 1.21 6.01 -2.94
CA GLU A 79 0.71 4.64 -2.85
C GLU A 79 1.76 3.69 -2.24
N TRP A 80 3.00 3.78 -2.73
CA TRP A 80 4.16 3.03 -2.20
C TRP A 80 4.85 3.81 -1.07
N ILE A 81 4.77 3.32 0.16
CA ILE A 81 5.48 3.93 1.29
C ILE A 81 6.91 3.41 1.38
N LYS A 82 7.87 4.34 1.28
CA LYS A 82 9.28 4.11 1.59
C LYS A 82 9.71 4.78 2.90
N ASN A 83 9.20 5.98 3.15
CA ASN A 83 9.52 6.77 4.34
C ASN A 83 8.26 7.04 5.15
N GLU A 84 8.37 6.89 6.48
CA GLU A 84 7.32 7.26 7.44
C GLU A 84 6.92 8.73 7.28
N GLY A 85 5.70 9.07 7.69
CA GLY A 85 5.25 10.46 7.69
C GLY A 85 3.74 10.65 7.60
N ILE A 86 3.37 11.90 7.39
CA ILE A 86 1.99 12.32 7.17
C ILE A 86 1.58 11.96 5.74
N LEU A 87 0.49 11.22 5.57
CA LEU A 87 -0.06 10.83 4.26
C LEU A 87 -1.06 11.90 3.77
N LEU A 88 -2.01 12.24 4.63
CA LEU A 88 -2.98 13.32 4.43
C LEU A 88 -3.39 13.83 5.82
N SER A 89 -3.47 15.15 6.01
CA SER A 89 -3.91 15.72 7.28
C SER A 89 -4.85 16.89 7.06
N THR A 90 -6.00 16.85 7.72
CA THR A 90 -6.93 17.97 7.74
C THR A 90 -6.73 18.91 8.92
N PHE A 91 -5.80 18.60 9.83
CA PHE A 91 -5.50 19.41 11.00
C PHE A 91 -5.13 20.85 10.63
N THR A 92 -5.19 21.75 11.61
CA THR A 92 -4.67 23.11 11.45
C THR A 92 -3.15 23.07 11.31
N PRO A 93 -2.54 23.93 10.48
CA PRO A 93 -1.08 24.07 10.39
C PRO A 93 -0.45 24.69 11.66
N ASN A 94 -1.27 25.32 12.51
CA ASN A 94 -0.80 25.98 13.73
C ASN A 94 -0.10 24.97 14.66
N ASN A 95 1.06 25.35 15.18
CA ASN A 95 1.89 24.56 16.09
C ASN A 95 2.35 23.21 15.50
N LYS A 96 2.42 23.10 14.16
CA LYS A 96 2.98 21.95 13.45
C LYS A 96 4.37 22.28 12.93
N LYS A 97 5.30 21.32 13.05
CA LYS A 97 6.67 21.51 12.56
C LYS A 97 6.73 21.66 11.03
N VAL A 98 5.84 21.00 10.30
CA VAL A 98 5.70 21.12 8.84
C VAL A 98 4.29 21.60 8.50
N PRO A 99 4.02 22.92 8.57
CA PRO A 99 2.69 23.49 8.31
C PRO A 99 2.08 23.07 6.98
N ALA A 100 2.89 22.94 5.92
CA ALA A 100 2.44 22.57 4.58
C ALA A 100 1.80 21.17 4.51
N ALA A 101 2.02 20.29 5.50
CA ALA A 101 1.43 18.96 5.54
C ALA A 101 -0.04 18.92 6.01
N HIS A 102 -0.63 20.10 6.31
CA HIS A 102 -1.91 20.21 7.00
C HIS A 102 -2.88 21.16 6.28
N LEU A 103 -4.04 20.64 5.88
CA LEU A 103 -4.99 21.34 5.01
C LEU A 103 -5.92 22.33 5.72
N ASN A 104 -5.96 22.34 7.06
CA ASN A 104 -6.92 23.14 7.84
C ASN A 104 -8.40 22.95 7.42
N PHE A 105 -8.82 21.70 7.28
CA PHE A 105 -10.15 21.34 6.80
C PHE A 105 -10.93 20.51 7.85
N PRO A 106 -11.69 21.15 8.76
CA PRO A 106 -12.49 20.40 9.72
C PRO A 106 -13.61 19.63 9.01
N ILE A 107 -13.83 18.38 9.43
CA ILE A 107 -14.88 17.50 8.89
C ILE A 107 -16.02 17.42 9.92
N GLN A 108 -17.26 17.46 9.47
CA GLN A 108 -18.46 17.36 10.31
C GLN A 108 -19.59 16.62 9.57
N GLY A 109 -20.44 15.89 10.29
CA GLY A 109 -21.55 15.16 9.70
C GLY A 109 -21.09 13.90 8.96
N ARG A 110 -21.76 13.57 7.85
CA ARG A 110 -21.44 12.42 6.99
C ARG A 110 -20.18 12.68 6.17
N PHE A 111 -19.21 11.78 6.26
CA PHE A 111 -18.01 11.77 5.43
C PHE A 111 -17.48 10.35 5.22
N ASP A 112 -16.80 10.13 4.10
CA ASP A 112 -16.14 8.86 3.81
C ASP A 112 -14.63 8.97 4.01
N LEU A 113 -14.02 7.84 4.34
CA LEU A 113 -12.57 7.74 4.46
C LEU A 113 -12.09 6.54 3.65
N PHE A 114 -11.25 6.81 2.65
CA PHE A 114 -10.51 5.79 1.91
C PHE A 114 -9.02 5.96 2.18
N ALA A 115 -8.35 4.87 2.52
CA ALA A 115 -6.91 4.83 2.67
C ALA A 115 -6.34 3.59 1.98
N HIS A 116 -5.42 3.78 1.04
CA HIS A 116 -4.79 2.72 0.28
C HIS A 116 -3.29 2.99 0.21
N HIS A 117 -2.50 2.10 0.82
CA HIS A 117 -1.05 2.22 0.83
C HIS A 117 -0.41 0.84 0.90
N TYR A 118 0.78 0.69 0.31
CA TYR A 118 1.56 -0.53 0.35
C TYR A 118 3.04 -0.27 0.63
N THR A 119 3.75 -1.34 0.99
CA THR A 119 5.21 -1.32 1.08
C THR A 119 5.81 -2.49 0.32
N HIS A 120 7.05 -2.31 -0.13
CA HIS A 120 7.79 -3.27 -0.95
C HIS A 120 9.23 -3.32 -0.45
N THR A 121 9.64 -4.46 0.08
CA THR A 121 10.97 -4.73 0.61
C THR A 121 11.43 -3.65 1.61
N PRO A 122 10.65 -3.36 2.67
CA PRO A 122 11.08 -2.42 3.70
C PRO A 122 12.32 -2.93 4.41
N LYS A 123 13.14 -2.00 4.93
CA LYS A 123 14.34 -2.33 5.70
C LYS A 123 14.03 -3.31 6.83
N ASP A 124 14.84 -4.36 6.96
CA ASP A 124 14.72 -5.40 7.98
C ASP A 124 13.35 -6.12 8.01
N LEU A 125 12.62 -6.10 6.89
CA LEU A 125 11.27 -6.65 6.74
C LEU A 125 10.30 -6.10 7.81
N GLN A 126 10.50 -4.85 8.22
CA GLN A 126 9.66 -4.19 9.22
C GLN A 126 8.21 -4.12 8.75
N THR A 127 7.29 -4.41 9.68
CA THR A 127 5.86 -4.24 9.43
C THR A 127 5.54 -2.76 9.30
N LEU A 128 4.91 -2.34 8.19
CA LEU A 128 4.38 -0.99 8.08
C LEU A 128 3.03 -0.92 8.83
N TYR A 129 2.76 0.19 9.51
CA TYR A 129 1.46 0.49 10.09
C TYR A 129 0.82 1.66 9.35
N LEU A 130 -0.47 1.49 9.04
CA LEU A 130 -1.35 2.54 8.55
C LEU A 130 -2.20 3.06 9.71
N GLY A 131 -1.89 4.28 10.14
CA GLY A 131 -2.60 4.98 11.21
C GLY A 131 -3.63 5.96 10.64
N VAL A 132 -4.80 6.05 11.28
CA VAL A 132 -5.73 7.17 11.08
C VAL A 132 -6.11 7.70 12.46
N ILE A 133 -5.69 8.93 12.75
CA ILE A 133 -6.00 9.62 14.00
C ILE A 133 -7.15 10.61 13.78
N LEU A 134 -8.12 10.58 14.69
CA LEU A 134 -9.23 11.52 14.75
C LEU A 134 -9.07 12.40 16.00
N HIS A 135 -9.25 13.71 15.84
CA HIS A 135 -9.10 14.68 16.91
C HIS A 135 -10.35 15.54 17.08
N ASN A 136 -10.74 15.74 18.33
CA ASN A 136 -11.84 16.58 18.76
C ASN A 136 -11.29 17.92 19.29
N PRO A 137 -11.42 19.02 18.54
CA PRO A 137 -10.96 20.34 18.99
C PRO A 137 -11.90 21.01 20.01
N SER A 138 -13.06 20.42 20.28
CA SER A 138 -14.08 21.04 21.13
C SER A 138 -13.90 20.73 22.62
N LYS A 139 -14.60 21.49 23.46
CA LYS A 139 -14.63 21.31 24.92
C LYS A 139 -15.62 20.24 25.40
N LYS A 140 -16.29 19.53 24.47
CA LYS A 140 -17.27 18.47 24.78
C LYS A 140 -16.86 17.19 24.04
N PRO A 141 -17.18 15.99 24.56
CA PRO A 141 -16.96 14.76 23.81
C PRO A 141 -17.69 14.76 22.46
N ILE A 142 -17.05 14.20 21.44
CA ILE A 142 -17.64 13.97 20.10
C ILE A 142 -17.78 12.47 19.87
N THR A 143 -18.88 12.07 19.25
CA THR A 143 -19.11 10.69 18.83
C THR A 143 -19.02 10.58 17.32
N ILE A 144 -18.23 9.62 16.86
CA ILE A 144 -18.16 9.18 15.46
C ILE A 144 -18.89 7.84 15.37
N ASN A 145 -19.93 7.78 14.55
CA ASN A 145 -20.61 6.53 14.21
C ASN A 145 -19.94 5.90 12.99
N VAL A 146 -19.60 4.63 13.09
CA VAL A 146 -19.10 3.82 11.98
C VAL A 146 -20.29 3.10 11.35
N LEU A 147 -20.75 3.63 10.21
CA LEU A 147 -21.95 3.16 9.54
C LEU A 147 -21.66 1.86 8.78
N GLN A 148 -20.63 1.90 7.95
CA GLN A 148 -20.07 0.78 7.21
C GLN A 148 -18.55 0.90 7.21
N CYS A 149 -17.87 -0.24 7.16
CA CYS A 149 -16.43 -0.26 7.02
C CYS A 149 -15.92 -1.62 6.58
N ALA A 150 -14.84 -1.58 5.80
CA ALA A 150 -14.06 -2.75 5.49
C ALA A 150 -12.58 -2.35 5.31
N SER A 151 -11.68 -3.24 5.74
CA SER A 151 -10.24 -3.14 5.58
C SER A 151 -9.68 -4.50 5.19
N TYR A 152 -8.84 -4.53 4.16
CA TYR A 152 -8.25 -5.76 3.65
C TYR A 152 -6.77 -5.58 3.35
N LEU A 153 -5.99 -6.60 3.67
CA LEU A 153 -4.63 -6.78 3.19
C LEU A 153 -4.62 -7.30 1.75
N MET A 154 -3.53 -7.04 1.02
CA MET A 154 -3.30 -7.64 -0.30
C MET A 154 -3.30 -9.18 -0.23
N THR A 155 -2.86 -9.76 0.90
CA THR A 155 -2.88 -11.21 1.13
C THR A 155 -4.29 -11.78 1.34
N GLU A 156 -5.25 -10.94 1.73
CA GLU A 156 -6.66 -11.32 1.92
C GLU A 156 -7.49 -11.08 0.65
N ALA A 157 -7.05 -10.14 -0.19
CA ALA A 157 -7.67 -9.79 -1.46
C ALA A 157 -6.60 -9.55 -2.54
N PRO A 158 -6.02 -10.62 -3.12
CA PRO A 158 -4.93 -10.50 -4.08
C PRO A 158 -5.39 -9.85 -5.39
N PHE A 159 -4.43 -9.29 -6.12
CA PHE A 159 -4.66 -8.86 -7.50
C PHE A 159 -4.72 -10.07 -8.42
N VAL A 160 -5.84 -10.19 -9.13
CA VAL A 160 -6.12 -11.26 -10.09
C VAL A 160 -6.59 -10.68 -11.41
N THR A 161 -6.33 -11.39 -12.51
CA THR A 161 -6.91 -11.05 -13.81
C THR A 161 -8.35 -11.54 -13.86
N LEU A 162 -9.29 -10.62 -14.03
CA LEU A 162 -10.71 -10.94 -14.22
C LEU A 162 -11.06 -10.93 -15.72
N LYS A 163 -12.15 -11.63 -16.08
CA LYS A 163 -12.75 -11.50 -17.41
C LYS A 163 -13.19 -10.03 -17.64
N PRO A 164 -13.26 -9.55 -18.89
CA PRO A 164 -13.67 -8.18 -19.20
C PRO A 164 -15.05 -7.78 -18.62
N TYR A 165 -15.93 -8.76 -18.41
CA TYR A 165 -17.23 -8.58 -17.78
C TYR A 165 -17.54 -9.77 -16.86
N ILE A 166 -17.99 -9.47 -15.64
CA ILE A 166 -18.42 -10.44 -14.64
C ILE A 166 -19.55 -9.81 -13.80
N GLU A 167 -20.66 -10.53 -13.67
CA GLU A 167 -21.72 -10.20 -12.70
C GLU A 167 -21.19 -10.38 -11.26
N ASN A 168 -21.46 -9.41 -10.38
CA ASN A 168 -20.93 -9.43 -9.02
C ASN A 168 -22.03 -9.34 -7.95
N ASN A 169 -23.13 -10.08 -8.14
CA ASN A 169 -24.29 -9.99 -7.24
C ASN A 169 -23.98 -10.47 -5.80
N ASP A 170 -23.01 -11.36 -5.64
CA ASP A 170 -22.59 -11.93 -4.35
C ASP A 170 -21.37 -11.23 -3.71
N GLY A 171 -20.78 -10.24 -4.39
CA GLY A 171 -19.61 -9.51 -3.92
C GLY A 171 -18.28 -10.28 -4.00
N GLN A 172 -18.24 -11.44 -4.65
CA GLN A 172 -17.02 -12.27 -4.71
C GLN A 172 -16.10 -11.96 -5.89
N ALA A 173 -16.53 -11.14 -6.86
CA ALA A 173 -15.67 -10.69 -7.95
C ALA A 173 -14.94 -9.39 -7.57
N PHE A 174 -13.64 -9.49 -7.27
CA PHE A 174 -12.76 -8.36 -6.95
C PHE A 174 -11.32 -8.68 -7.35
N SER A 175 -10.51 -7.63 -7.56
CA SER A 175 -9.08 -7.73 -7.79
C SER A 175 -8.38 -6.66 -6.96
N GLY A 176 -7.64 -7.09 -5.95
CA GLY A 176 -7.00 -6.20 -5.00
C GLY A 176 -7.88 -5.75 -3.82
N PRO A 177 -7.25 -5.28 -2.73
CA PRO A 177 -7.93 -4.95 -1.48
C PRO A 177 -8.84 -3.72 -1.60
N GLY A 178 -8.54 -2.79 -2.51
CA GLY A 178 -9.35 -1.58 -2.73
C GLY A 178 -10.72 -1.91 -3.28
N ALA A 179 -10.75 -2.72 -4.34
CA ALA A 179 -12.00 -3.22 -4.94
C ALA A 179 -12.82 -3.99 -3.91
N ARG A 180 -12.18 -4.88 -3.13
CA ARG A 180 -12.87 -5.66 -2.09
C ARG A 180 -13.47 -4.78 -1.00
N ALA A 181 -12.69 -3.86 -0.44
CA ALA A 181 -13.17 -2.98 0.64
C ALA A 181 -14.35 -2.11 0.20
N VAL A 182 -14.26 -1.52 -1.00
CA VAL A 182 -15.35 -0.70 -1.55
C VAL A 182 -16.58 -1.55 -1.84
N ALA A 183 -16.41 -2.72 -2.47
CA ALA A 183 -17.49 -3.65 -2.76
C ALA A 183 -18.31 -4.00 -1.50
N ASP A 184 -17.63 -4.33 -0.39
CA ASP A 184 -18.31 -4.71 0.86
C ASP A 184 -19.03 -3.53 1.51
N VAL A 185 -18.39 -2.36 1.61
CA VAL A 185 -19.02 -1.16 2.18
C VAL A 185 -20.23 -0.69 1.38
N LEU A 186 -20.17 -0.75 0.04
CA LEU A 186 -21.31 -0.39 -0.81
C LEU A 186 -22.50 -1.35 -0.62
N ARG A 187 -22.24 -2.61 -0.25
CA ARG A 187 -23.25 -3.62 0.12
C ARG A 187 -23.73 -3.51 1.57
N GLY A 188 -23.32 -2.47 2.30
CA GLY A 188 -23.77 -2.23 3.67
C GLY A 188 -22.94 -2.95 4.74
N VAL A 189 -21.81 -3.56 4.38
CA VAL A 189 -20.98 -4.32 5.33
C VAL A 189 -20.30 -3.39 6.32
N ARG A 190 -20.36 -3.78 7.60
CA ARG A 190 -19.51 -3.26 8.67
C ARG A 190 -18.77 -4.44 9.31
N GLN A 191 -17.48 -4.55 9.01
CA GLN A 191 -16.58 -5.52 9.62
C GLN A 191 -16.63 -5.44 11.16
N LYS A 192 -16.74 -6.60 11.82
CA LYS A 192 -17.08 -6.71 13.26
C LYS A 192 -15.94 -6.28 14.18
N GLU A 193 -14.71 -6.36 13.69
CA GLU A 193 -13.50 -5.92 14.37
C GLU A 193 -13.44 -4.40 14.57
N PHE A 194 -14.22 -3.63 13.80
CA PHE A 194 -14.32 -2.19 13.97
C PHE A 194 -15.49 -1.84 14.90
N PRO A 195 -15.28 -0.91 15.85
CA PRO A 195 -16.33 -0.49 16.76
C PRO A 195 -17.43 0.27 15.99
N ALA A 196 -18.70 0.02 16.32
CA ALA A 196 -19.82 0.75 15.72
C ALA A 196 -19.82 2.26 16.05
N ARG A 197 -19.13 2.65 17.14
CA ARG A 197 -18.99 4.04 17.58
C ARG A 197 -17.64 4.29 18.25
N ILE A 198 -17.12 5.49 18.08
CA ILE A 198 -15.90 5.98 18.73
C ILE A 198 -16.25 7.27 19.45
N VAL A 199 -16.01 7.33 20.76
CA VAL A 199 -16.16 8.56 21.55
C VAL A 199 -14.78 9.19 21.74
N ILE A 200 -14.61 10.40 21.22
CA ILE A 200 -13.39 11.19 21.32
C ILE A 200 -13.58 12.21 22.46
N PRO A 201 -12.77 12.16 23.54
CA PRO A 201 -12.90 13.10 24.65
C PRO A 201 -12.65 14.54 24.20
N ALA A 202 -13.12 15.50 25.00
CA ALA A 202 -12.89 16.93 24.75
C ALA A 202 -11.38 17.22 24.62
N GLY A 203 -10.99 17.94 23.56
CA GLY A 203 -9.59 18.26 23.26
C GLY A 203 -8.69 17.06 22.94
N GLY A 204 -9.24 15.85 22.86
CA GLY A 204 -8.46 14.62 22.76
C GLY A 204 -8.46 13.99 21.38
N SER A 205 -7.74 12.86 21.27
CA SER A 205 -7.66 12.08 20.04
C SER A 205 -7.93 10.59 20.28
N ARG A 206 -8.35 9.90 19.22
CA ARG A 206 -8.52 8.44 19.16
C ARG A 206 -8.05 7.92 17.79
N MET A 207 -7.58 6.68 17.75
CA MET A 207 -7.28 6.02 16.48
C MET A 207 -8.56 5.42 15.89
N LEU A 208 -8.80 5.70 14.61
CA LEU A 208 -9.72 4.93 13.77
C LEU A 208 -9.01 3.70 13.19
N LEU A 209 -7.77 3.88 12.73
CA LEU A 209 -6.89 2.81 12.28
C LEU A 209 -5.59 2.83 13.06
N ASN A 210 -5.10 1.65 13.46
CA ASN A 210 -3.71 1.42 13.86
C ASN A 210 -3.33 0.01 13.38
N HIS A 211 -3.41 -0.20 12.07
CA HIS A 211 -3.45 -1.55 11.50
C HIS A 211 -2.15 -1.91 10.78
N PRO A 212 -1.67 -3.16 10.93
CA PRO A 212 -0.42 -3.60 10.33
C PRO A 212 -0.58 -3.94 8.84
N ILE A 213 0.56 -3.86 8.15
CA ILE A 213 0.83 -4.29 6.77
C ILE A 213 2.11 -5.14 6.84
N PRO A 214 2.01 -6.42 7.25
CA PRO A 214 3.16 -7.28 7.45
C PRO A 214 3.71 -7.77 6.10
N VAL A 215 5.03 -7.86 5.98
CA VAL A 215 5.72 -8.42 4.80
C VAL A 215 6.56 -9.66 5.12
N ARG A 216 6.75 -9.97 6.40
CA ARG A 216 7.53 -11.12 6.85
C ARG A 216 6.81 -12.40 6.47
N ASN A 217 7.58 -13.42 6.06
CA ASN A 217 7.09 -14.74 5.64
C ASN A 217 6.23 -14.75 4.37
N LEU A 218 6.19 -13.64 3.61
CA LEU A 218 5.61 -13.63 2.28
C LEU A 218 6.65 -14.09 1.24
N GLU A 219 6.22 -14.76 0.18
CA GLU A 219 7.08 -15.18 -0.93
C GLU A 219 7.87 -14.00 -1.52
N LYS A 220 7.20 -12.85 -1.65
CA LYS A 220 7.83 -11.56 -1.92
C LYS A 220 7.44 -10.62 -0.79
N PRO A 221 8.37 -9.82 -0.24
CA PRO A 221 8.10 -8.92 0.89
C PRO A 221 7.31 -7.67 0.44
N VAL A 222 6.09 -7.89 -0.06
CA VAL A 222 5.21 -6.88 -0.62
C VAL A 222 3.82 -7.10 -0.06
N ASN A 223 3.26 -6.07 0.56
CA ASN A 223 1.89 -6.11 1.04
C ASN A 223 1.34 -4.69 1.10
N GLY A 224 0.02 -4.58 1.04
CA GLY A 224 -0.69 -3.32 1.14
C GLY A 224 -2.01 -3.48 1.86
N ARG A 225 -2.59 -2.38 2.29
CA ARG A 225 -3.90 -2.34 2.92
C ARG A 225 -4.77 -1.30 2.26
N SER A 226 -6.00 -1.69 1.95
CA SER A 226 -7.06 -0.75 1.61
C SER A 226 -8.10 -0.75 2.70
N SER A 227 -8.53 0.44 3.12
CA SER A 227 -9.61 0.57 4.08
C SER A 227 -10.60 1.62 3.59
N PHE A 228 -11.89 1.30 3.68
CA PHE A 228 -12.96 2.22 3.33
C PHE A 228 -13.98 2.28 4.47
N PHE A 229 -14.37 3.49 4.86
CA PHE A 229 -15.30 3.76 5.95
C PHE A 229 -16.35 4.76 5.50
N ARG A 230 -17.61 4.49 5.88
CA ARG A 230 -18.67 5.49 5.93
C ARG A 230 -18.90 5.91 7.37
N LEU A 231 -18.66 7.19 7.65
CA LEU A 231 -18.64 7.73 9.01
C LEU A 231 -19.64 8.87 9.15
N ASN A 232 -20.13 9.08 10.38
CA ASN A 232 -20.92 10.26 10.73
C ASN A 232 -20.44 10.84 12.07
N SER A 233 -20.01 12.10 12.05
CA SER A 233 -19.59 12.83 13.25
C SER A 233 -20.69 13.75 13.76
N ASN A 234 -20.95 13.74 15.07
CA ASN A 234 -21.86 14.69 15.71
C ASN A 234 -21.23 16.07 16.02
N GLY A 235 -19.97 16.29 15.64
CA GLY A 235 -19.27 17.57 15.79
C GLY A 235 -18.11 17.74 14.81
N LYS A 236 -17.46 18.90 14.84
CA LYS A 236 -16.26 19.15 14.02
C LYS A 236 -15.09 18.32 14.52
N ILE A 237 -14.42 17.61 13.62
CA ILE A 237 -13.20 16.86 13.90
C ILE A 237 -12.11 17.17 12.88
N TYR A 238 -10.87 16.84 13.25
CA TYR A 238 -9.76 16.76 12.33
C TYR A 238 -9.33 15.30 12.17
N ALA A 239 -8.91 14.92 10.98
CA ALA A 239 -8.44 13.58 10.66
C ALA A 239 -7.06 13.65 10.01
N ALA A 240 -6.21 12.66 10.28
CA ALA A 240 -4.97 12.47 9.54
C ALA A 240 -4.67 10.99 9.34
N SER A 241 -4.28 10.62 8.13
CA SER A 241 -3.67 9.33 7.82
C SER A 241 -2.15 9.49 7.91
N LEU A 242 -1.51 8.51 8.53
CA LEU A 242 -0.09 8.51 8.86
C LEU A 242 0.49 7.12 8.55
N ALA A 243 1.75 7.09 8.15
CA ALA A 243 2.50 5.86 7.92
C ALA A 243 3.68 5.78 8.88
N MET A 244 3.84 4.66 9.57
CA MET A 244 4.97 4.42 10.47
C MET A 244 5.33 2.94 10.45
N PHE A 245 6.62 2.61 10.38
CA PHE A 245 7.09 1.25 10.58
C PHE A 245 6.99 0.85 12.05
N ALA A 246 6.85 -0.45 12.27
CA ALA A 246 6.72 -1.04 13.59
C ALA A 246 7.81 -0.55 14.52
N LYS A 247 7.39 -0.18 15.74
CA LYS A 247 8.34 0.07 16.80
C LYS A 247 8.78 -1.26 17.40
N LYS A 248 9.86 -1.26 18.17
CA LYS A 248 10.38 -2.47 18.81
C LYS A 248 9.90 -2.56 20.25
N ASN A 249 9.57 -3.78 20.69
CA ASN A 249 9.50 -4.16 22.09
C ASN A 249 10.92 -4.32 22.66
N THR A 250 11.03 -4.45 23.98
CA THR A 250 12.30 -4.71 24.67
C THR A 250 12.97 -6.01 24.23
N ASP A 251 12.18 -7.00 23.79
CA ASP A 251 12.65 -8.27 23.24
C ASP A 251 13.01 -8.22 21.74
N GLY A 252 12.91 -7.05 21.10
CA GLY A 252 13.22 -6.85 19.68
C GLY A 252 12.09 -7.23 18.71
N SER A 253 10.95 -7.71 19.20
CA SER A 253 9.77 -7.98 18.37
C SER A 253 9.08 -6.69 17.90
N ASP A 254 8.37 -6.76 16.78
CA ASP A 254 7.58 -5.64 16.24
C ASP A 254 6.36 -5.38 17.14
N ARG A 255 6.09 -4.11 17.45
CA ARG A 255 4.85 -3.64 18.08
C ARG A 255 4.19 -2.54 17.26
N ALA A 256 2.88 -2.41 17.44
CA ALA A 256 2.13 -1.29 16.92
C ALA A 256 2.63 0.05 17.54
N PRO A 257 2.66 1.14 16.74
CA PRO A 257 2.86 2.46 17.31
C PRO A 257 1.73 2.84 18.26
N THR A 258 2.07 3.54 19.33
CA THR A 258 1.14 4.06 20.34
C THR A 258 0.45 5.33 19.85
N LEU A 259 -0.64 5.73 20.52
CA LEU A 259 -1.32 7.00 20.22
C LEU A 259 -0.35 8.19 20.34
N THR A 260 0.51 8.20 21.36
CA THR A 260 1.50 9.25 21.57
C THR A 260 2.47 9.33 20.39
N GLU A 261 3.01 8.19 19.94
CA GLU A 261 3.92 8.17 18.78
C GLU A 261 3.23 8.66 17.49
N TRP A 262 1.95 8.33 17.29
CA TRP A 262 1.17 8.88 16.19
C TRP A 262 0.96 10.40 16.31
N GLN A 263 0.70 10.91 17.51
CA GLN A 263 0.58 12.35 17.77
C GLN A 263 1.91 13.06 17.56
N ASP A 264 3.02 12.46 17.97
CA ASP A 264 4.36 13.00 17.75
C ASP A 264 4.69 13.06 16.26
N LEU A 265 4.39 12.01 15.49
CA LEU A 265 4.54 12.04 14.04
C LEU A 265 3.63 13.09 13.38
N LEU A 266 2.39 13.24 13.86
CA LEU A 266 1.47 14.25 13.36
C LEU A 266 1.94 15.69 13.62
N ASN A 267 2.59 15.93 14.76
CA ASN A 267 3.04 17.26 15.17
C ASN A 267 4.41 17.62 14.57
N ASN A 268 5.30 16.63 14.48
CA ASN A 268 6.73 16.83 14.22
C ASN A 268 7.21 16.15 12.92
N GLY A 269 6.39 15.30 12.30
CA GLY A 269 6.73 14.59 11.09
C GLY A 269 6.60 15.45 9.83
N ASN A 270 7.31 15.02 8.78
CA ASN A 270 7.13 15.53 7.42
C ASN A 270 6.16 14.62 6.65
N PHE A 271 5.89 14.93 5.39
CA PHE A 271 5.17 14.05 4.47
C PHE A 271 5.82 12.67 4.39
N ALA A 272 4.99 11.63 4.39
CA ALA A 272 5.41 10.29 3.98
C ALA A 272 5.93 10.34 2.54
N GLY A 273 6.96 9.55 2.26
CA GLY A 273 7.69 9.58 0.99
C GLY A 273 7.66 8.25 0.24
N PRO A 274 7.85 8.27 -1.10
CA PRO A 274 8.08 9.43 -1.96
C PRO A 274 6.81 10.31 -2.12
N ARG A 275 6.91 11.47 -2.78
CA ARG A 275 5.74 12.24 -3.19
C ARG A 275 5.77 12.43 -4.69
N ASP A 276 4.59 12.63 -5.27
CA ASP A 276 4.47 12.94 -6.69
C ASP A 276 5.36 14.14 -7.01
N LYS A 277 6.19 14.02 -8.05
CA LYS A 277 7.06 15.12 -8.47
C LYS A 277 6.18 16.22 -9.03
N THR A 278 6.32 17.42 -8.50
CA THR A 278 5.81 18.66 -9.11
C THR A 278 6.66 19.05 -10.31
#